data_AF-A0A818DT30-F1
#
_entry.id   AF-A0A818DT30-F1
#
_cell.length_a   1.000
_cell.length_b   1.000
_cell.length_c   1.000
_cell.angle_alpha   90.00
_cell.angle_beta   90.00
_cell.angle_gamma   90.00
#
_symmetry.space_group_name_H-M   'P 1'
#
loop_
_entity.id
_entity.type
_entity.pdbx_description
1 polymer ?
#
loop_
_entity_poly.entity_id
_entity_poly.type
_entity_poly.pdbx_seq_one_letter_code
_entity_poly.pdbx_strand_id
1 'polypeptide(L)'
;MSAQEQATGNLVRFNFHEDSEGLINRQINLEMYASYAYTAMANYFGRPDVAFKGHHEYFEKMAKEEFEHANKFMEYQNKRGGTVVLLDIKV
;
A
#
# COMPACT_ATOMS: atom_id res chain seq x y z
N MET A 1 -34.75 9.03 -29.32
CA MET A 1 -33.42 8.44 -29.03
C MET A 1 -33.25 8.47 -27.52
N SER A 2 -33.65 7.40 -26.83
CA SER A 2 -33.48 7.32 -25.38
C SER A 2 -32.02 7.01 -25.08
N ALA A 3 -31.40 7.84 -24.25
CA ALA A 3 -30.07 7.59 -23.72
C ALA A 3 -30.08 6.21 -23.04
N GLN A 4 -29.28 5.30 -23.57
CA GLN A 4 -29.00 4.03 -22.92
C GLN A 4 -28.30 4.35 -21.60
N GLU A 5 -28.92 3.90 -20.51
CA GLU A 5 -28.34 3.77 -19.19
C GLU A 5 -26.96 3.12 -19.33
N GLN A 6 -25.90 3.89 -19.15
CA GLN A 6 -24.54 3.34 -19.14
C GLN A 6 -24.46 2.37 -17.97
N ALA A 7 -24.17 1.10 -18.24
CA ALA A 7 -23.94 0.11 -17.21
C ALA A 7 -22.81 0.61 -16.29
N THR A 8 -23.16 1.04 -15.08
CA THR A 8 -22.24 1.47 -14.01
C THR A 8 -21.55 0.26 -13.36
N GLY A 9 -21.20 -0.75 -14.16
CA GLY A 9 -20.59 -1.99 -13.71
C GLY A 9 -19.11 -2.01 -14.03
N ASN A 10 -18.29 -2.42 -13.06
CA ASN A 10 -16.86 -2.60 -13.28
C ASN A 10 -16.60 -3.71 -14.33
N LEU A 11 -16.11 -3.32 -15.51
CA LEU A 11 -15.96 -4.19 -16.69
C LEU A 11 -15.01 -5.38 -16.48
N VAL A 12 -14.14 -5.32 -15.46
CA VAL A 12 -13.11 -6.35 -15.21
C VAL A 12 -13.34 -7.12 -13.92
N ARG A 13 -14.36 -6.77 -13.12
CA ARG A 13 -14.62 -7.43 -11.84
C ARG A 13 -15.27 -8.80 -12.04
N PHE A 14 -14.52 -9.85 -11.73
CA PHE A 14 -15.00 -11.24 -11.77
C PHE A 14 -14.52 -12.02 -10.53
N ASN A 15 -15.46 -12.68 -9.85
CA ASN A 15 -15.23 -13.48 -8.64
C ASN A 15 -14.34 -12.78 -7.59
N PHE A 16 -14.63 -11.50 -7.32
CA PHE A 16 -13.88 -10.68 -6.37
C PHE A 16 -14.85 -10.12 -5.33
N HIS A 17 -14.89 -10.76 -4.16
CA HIS A 17 -15.80 -10.42 -3.08
C HIS A 17 -15.43 -9.07 -2.45
N GLU A 18 -16.42 -8.32 -1.98
CA GLU A 18 -16.22 -7.03 -1.30
C GLU A 18 -15.32 -7.14 -0.07
N ASP A 19 -15.40 -8.24 0.68
CA ASP A 19 -14.49 -8.49 1.80
C ASP A 19 -13.03 -8.58 1.36
N SER A 20 -12.77 -9.23 0.22
CA SER A 20 -11.40 -9.32 -0.32
C SER A 20 -10.89 -7.95 -0.73
N GLU A 21 -11.71 -7.14 -1.39
CA GLU A 21 -11.37 -5.75 -1.74
C GLU A 21 -11.06 -4.90 -0.50
N GLY A 22 -11.91 -4.98 0.53
CA GLY A 22 -11.73 -4.28 1.79
C GLY A 22 -10.46 -4.72 2.54
N LEU A 23 -10.18 -6.03 2.58
CA LEU A 23 -8.96 -6.55 3.18
C LEU A 23 -7.70 -6.16 2.42
N ILE A 24 -7.74 -6.07 1.08
CA ILE A 24 -6.62 -5.56 0.29
C ILE A 24 -6.39 -4.07 0.57
N ASN A 25 -7.42 -3.25 0.64
CA ASN A 25 -7.28 -1.84 1.04
C ASN A 25 -6.70 -1.69 2.45
N ARG A 26 -7.12 -2.54 3.39
CA ARG A 26 -6.51 -2.60 4.73
C ARG A 26 -5.04 -2.99 4.66
N GLN A 27 -4.69 -4.00 3.85
CA GLN A 27 -3.31 -4.46 3.70
C GLN A 27 -2.42 -3.37 3.10
N ILE A 28 -2.89 -2.66 2.07
CA ILE A 28 -2.19 -1.51 1.48
C ILE A 28 -1.80 -0.50 2.57
N ASN A 29 -2.71 -0.18 3.48
CA ASN A 29 -2.42 0.75 4.56
C ASN A 29 -1.43 0.18 5.60
N LEU A 30 -1.48 -1.14 5.86
CA LEU A 30 -0.51 -1.80 6.74
C LEU A 30 0.91 -1.79 6.16
N GLU A 31 1.07 -2.04 4.86
CA GLU A 31 2.37 -1.97 4.19
C GLU A 31 2.92 -0.53 4.17
N MET A 32 2.05 0.46 3.94
CA MET A 32 2.40 1.88 4.04
C MET A 32 2.84 2.27 5.45
N TYR A 33 2.14 1.79 6.47
CA TYR A 33 2.52 1.98 7.88
C TYR A 33 3.88 1.33 8.19
N ALA A 34 4.12 0.09 7.73
CA ALA A 34 5.39 -0.59 7.90
C ALA A 34 6.54 0.19 7.22
N SER A 35 6.33 0.66 5.98
CA SER A 35 7.28 1.53 5.27
C SER A 35 7.59 2.82 6.04
N TYR A 36 6.57 3.47 6.60
CA TYR A 36 6.73 4.66 7.42
C TYR A 36 7.50 4.38 8.71
N ALA A 37 7.19 3.29 9.41
CA ALA A 37 7.88 2.86 10.61
C ALA A 37 9.36 2.54 10.35
N TYR A 38 9.67 1.79 9.28
CA TYR A 38 11.05 1.51 8.90
C TYR A 38 11.81 2.76 8.47
N THR A 39 11.13 3.72 7.83
CA THR A 39 11.73 5.03 7.54
C THR A 39 12.13 5.76 8.82
N ALA A 40 11.29 5.74 9.85
CA ALA A 40 11.62 6.33 11.15
C ALA A 40 12.83 5.63 11.81
N MET A 41 12.89 4.29 11.76
CA MET A 41 14.03 3.52 12.28
C MET A 41 15.32 3.81 11.52
N ALA A 42 15.28 3.85 10.19
CA ALA A 42 16.43 4.19 9.36
C ALA A 42 17.00 5.56 9.73
N ASN A 43 16.13 6.56 9.93
CA ASN A 43 16.55 7.89 10.34
C ASN A 43 17.12 7.91 11.77
N TYR A 44 16.58 7.13 12.70
CA TYR A 44 17.14 7.01 14.05
C TYR A 44 18.59 6.50 14.01
N PHE A 45 18.86 5.41 13.29
CA PHE A 45 20.22 4.85 13.19
C PHE A 45 21.18 5.68 12.33
N GLY A 46 20.66 6.54 11.46
CA GLY A 46 21.43 7.48 10.65
C GLY A 46 21.86 8.76 11.39
N ARG A 47 21.35 9.00 12.60
CA ARG A 47 21.73 10.18 13.40
C ARG A 47 23.22 10.15 13.78
N PRO A 48 23.91 11.29 13.86
CA PRO A 48 25.32 11.34 14.22
C PRO A 48 25.62 10.87 15.65
N ASP A 49 24.66 10.94 16.57
CA ASP A 49 24.79 10.48 17.95
C ASP A 49 24.47 8.99 18.15
N VAL A 50 23.94 8.31 17.12
CA VAL A 50 23.68 6.86 17.09
C VAL A 50 24.67 6.14 16.16
N ALA A 51 24.84 6.66 14.94
CA ALA A 51 25.89 6.33 13.96
C ALA A 51 26.02 4.84 13.58
N PHE A 52 24.92 4.07 13.58
CA PHE A 52 24.93 2.66 13.16
C PHE A 52 24.57 2.50 11.67
N LYS A 53 25.55 2.77 10.81
CA LYS A 53 25.38 2.74 9.34
C LYS A 53 24.71 1.46 8.80
N GLY A 54 25.12 0.28 9.26
CA GLY A 54 24.53 -0.99 8.79
C GLY A 54 23.05 -1.14 9.13
N HIS A 55 22.61 -0.63 10.29
CA HIS A 55 21.20 -0.64 10.67
C HIS A 55 20.40 0.39 9.86
N HIS A 56 20.98 1.58 9.64
CA HIS A 56 20.39 2.58 8.76
C HIS A 56 20.11 2.02 7.36
N GLU A 57 21.12 1.43 6.70
CA GLU A 57 20.99 0.85 5.36
C GLU A 57 19.98 -0.31 5.33
N TYR A 58 19.97 -1.16 6.37
CA TYR A 58 19.00 -2.24 6.49
C TYR A 58 17.56 -1.71 6.54
N PHE A 59 17.26 -0.78 7.44
CA PHE A 59 15.90 -0.26 7.59
C PHE A 59 15.49 0.63 6.42
N GLU A 60 16.42 1.34 5.78
CA GLU A 60 16.13 2.09 4.55
C GLU A 60 15.70 1.13 3.43
N LYS A 61 16.39 -0.02 3.30
CA LYS A 61 16.00 -1.06 2.35
C LYS A 61 14.63 -1.65 2.68
N MET A 62 14.37 -1.99 3.95
CA MET A 62 13.06 -2.52 4.35
C MET A 62 11.93 -1.52 4.06
N ALA A 63 12.14 -0.24 4.34
CA ALA A 63 11.14 0.79 4.03
C ALA A 63 10.76 0.82 2.54
N LYS A 64 11.75 0.68 1.65
CA LYS A 64 11.54 0.61 0.20
C LYS A 64 10.79 -0.66 -0.19
N GLU A 65 11.16 -1.81 0.37
CA GLU A 65 10.50 -3.09 0.10
C GLU A 65 9.01 -3.08 0.49
N GLU A 66 8.65 -2.54 1.66
CA GLU A 66 7.24 -2.45 2.05
C GLU A 66 6.44 -1.45 1.20
N PHE A 67 7.07 -0.36 0.75
CA PHE A 67 6.43 0.54 -0.20
C PHE A 67 6.16 -0.15 -1.55
N GLU A 68 7.09 -1.00 -2.01
CA GLU A 68 6.87 -1.85 -3.19
C GLU A 68 5.75 -2.87 -2.96
N HIS A 69 5.63 -3.46 -1.77
CA HIS A 69 4.52 -4.34 -1.41
C HIS A 69 3.16 -3.61 -1.49
N ALA A 70 3.07 -2.41 -0.93
CA ALA A 70 1.86 -1.58 -1.02
C ALA A 70 1.46 -1.34 -2.49
N ASN A 71 2.42 -0.98 -3.34
CA ASN A 71 2.19 -0.75 -4.77
C ASN A 71 1.72 -2.02 -5.51
N LYS A 72 2.29 -3.19 -5.19
CA LYS A 72 1.85 -4.47 -5.76
C LYS A 72 0.39 -4.78 -5.40
N PHE A 73 -0.02 -4.49 -4.16
CA PHE A 73 -1.41 -4.66 -3.77
C PHE A 73 -2.35 -3.67 -4.46
N MET A 74 -1.93 -2.41 -4.64
CA MET A 74 -2.72 -1.42 -5.42
C MET A 74 -2.89 -1.86 -6.88
N GLU A 75 -1.82 -2.34 -7.52
CA GLU A 75 -1.89 -2.87 -8.88
C GLU A 75 -2.86 -4.07 -8.95
N TYR A 76 -2.75 -5.00 -7.99
CA TYR A 76 -3.64 -6.15 -7.92
C TYR A 76 -5.10 -5.77 -7.70
N GLN A 77 -5.37 -4.81 -6.81
CA GLN A 77 -6.72 -4.26 -6.55
C GLN A 77 -7.35 -3.76 -7.86
N ASN A 78 -6.64 -2.91 -8.59
CA ASN A 78 -7.09 -2.37 -9.87
C ASN A 78 -7.29 -3.49 -10.91
N LYS A 79 -6.36 -4.45 -10.97
CA LYS A 79 -6.45 -5.61 -11.88
C LYS A 79 -7.68 -6.48 -11.63
N ARG A 80 -8.15 -6.57 -10.39
CA ARG A 80 -9.36 -7.34 -10.02
C ARG A 80 -10.67 -6.58 -10.17
N GLY A 81 -10.62 -5.31 -10.57
CA GLY A 81 -11.80 -4.45 -10.59
C GLY A 81 -12.25 -4.01 -9.20
N GLY A 82 -11.31 -3.91 -8.25
CA GLY A 82 -11.50 -3.18 -7.01
C GLY A 82 -11.10 -1.72 -7.14
N THR A 83 -11.41 -0.94 -6.12
CA THR A 83 -11.02 0.47 -5.99
C THR A 83 -10.01 0.61 -4.85
N VAL A 84 -8.87 1.24 -5.14
CA VAL A 84 -7.89 1.59 -4.12
C VAL A 84 -8.45 2.74 -3.27
N VAL A 85 -8.56 2.52 -1.96
CA VAL A 85 -8.94 3.54 -0.99
C VAL A 85 -7.76 3.75 -0.04
N LEU A 86 -7.10 4.89 -0.19
CA LEU A 86 -6.01 5.29 0.71
C LEU A 86 -6.60 5.93 1.97
N LEU A 87 -6.09 5.51 3.12
CA LEU A 87 -6.44 6.03 4.43
C LEU A 87 -5.21 6.69 5.05
N ASP A 88 -5.43 7.39 6.16
CA ASP A 88 -4.33 7.90 6.97
C ASP A 88 -3.41 6.76 7.42
N ILE A 89 -2.11 7.00 7.30
CA ILE A 89 -1.08 6.18 7.92
C ILE A 89 -1.08 6.55 9.41
N LYS A 90 -1.76 5.73 10.22
CA LYS A 90 -1.82 5.95 11.67
C LYS A 90 -0.53 5.47 12.30
N VAL A 91 0.20 6.40 12.89
CA VAL A 91 1.41 6.17 13.70
C VAL A 91 1.04 6.05 15.17
#